data_AF-A0AAP3A430-F1
#
_entry.id   AF-A0AAP3A430-F1
#
_cell.length_a   1.000
_cell.length_b   1.000
_cell.length_c   1.000
_cell.angle_alpha   90.00
_cell.angle_beta   90.00
_cell.angle_gamma   90.00
#
_symmetry.space_group_name_H-M   'P 1'
#
loop_
_entity.id
_entity.type
_entity.pdbx_description
1 polymer ?
#
loop_
_entity_poly.entity_id
_entity_poly.type
_entity_poly.pdbx_seq_one_letter_code
_entity_poly.pdbx_strand_id
1 'polypeptide(L)'
;IITYQKSLGNETKGMILTNCSCVKTTFNWADLSESDCQKVDFSEANLSNTILPDIVMMKDTKLYRTDLFNPILKAEAESTEEKDISPLAKI
;
A
#
# COMPACT_ATOMS: atom_id res chain seq x y z
N ILE A 1 -5.52 -10.31 17.64
CA ILE A 1 -5.15 -10.61 16.24
C ILE A 1 -6.22 -9.97 15.39
N ILE A 2 -5.89 -8.87 14.69
CA ILE A 2 -6.83 -8.26 13.73
C ILE A 2 -6.74 -9.11 12.46
N THR A 3 -7.85 -9.70 12.06
CA THR A 3 -7.96 -10.54 10.86
C THR A 3 -8.78 -9.76 9.84
N TYR A 4 -8.13 -9.23 8.81
CA TYR A 4 -8.84 -8.66 7.67
C TYR A 4 -9.26 -9.81 6.75
N GLN A 5 -10.57 -10.07 6.66
CA GLN A 5 -11.13 -11.05 5.74
C GLN A 5 -11.60 -10.35 4.46
N LYS A 6 -11.70 -11.13 3.37
CA LYS A 6 -12.09 -10.82 1.98
C LYS A 6 -13.26 -9.83 1.76
N SER A 7 -13.97 -9.39 2.78
CA SER A 7 -15.01 -8.36 2.68
C SER A 7 -14.40 -6.95 2.77
N LEU A 8 -14.49 -6.21 1.66
CA LEU A 8 -14.23 -4.77 1.52
C LEU A 8 -12.74 -4.39 1.39
N GLY A 9 -12.17 -4.55 0.19
CA GLY A 9 -10.86 -4.03 -0.22
C GLY A 9 -10.72 -2.49 -0.23
N ASN A 10 -11.48 -1.79 0.62
CA ASN A 10 -11.46 -0.33 0.77
C ASN A 10 -10.88 0.10 2.14
N GLU A 11 -11.05 -0.67 3.22
CA GLU A 11 -10.73 -0.17 4.57
C GLU A 11 -9.23 0.02 4.83
N THR A 12 -8.37 -0.67 4.06
CA THR A 12 -6.93 -0.63 4.26
C THR A 12 -6.20 0.40 3.40
N LYS A 13 -6.88 0.96 2.39
CA LYS A 13 -6.26 1.88 1.44
C LYS A 13 -6.10 3.26 2.08
N GLY A 14 -4.91 3.82 2.01
CA GLY A 14 -4.64 5.15 2.60
C GLY A 14 -4.47 5.13 4.12
N MET A 15 -4.29 3.96 4.74
CA MET A 15 -4.02 3.87 6.17
C MET A 15 -2.67 4.53 6.51
N ILE A 16 -2.62 5.23 7.65
CA ILE A 16 -1.37 5.69 8.23
C ILE A 16 -0.91 4.63 9.23
N LEU A 17 0.09 3.84 8.87
CA LEU A 17 0.66 2.78 9.70
C LEU A 17 2.06 3.14 10.23
N THR A 18 2.55 4.35 9.99
CA THR A 18 3.93 4.76 10.30
C THR A 18 4.35 4.36 11.73
N ASN A 19 5.42 3.56 11.85
CA ASN A 19 5.93 2.99 13.12
C ASN A 19 5.00 1.98 13.85
N CYS A 20 3.93 1.48 13.23
CA CYS A 20 3.08 0.47 13.84
C CYS A 20 3.75 -0.91 13.92
N SER A 21 3.36 -1.70 14.92
CA SER A 21 3.65 -3.14 14.96
C SER A 21 2.48 -3.92 14.38
N CYS A 22 2.72 -4.56 13.25
CA CYS A 22 1.82 -5.44 12.53
C CYS A 22 2.38 -6.88 12.51
N VAL A 23 3.02 -7.28 13.61
CA VAL A 23 3.63 -8.61 13.72
C VAL A 23 2.53 -9.67 13.79
N LYS A 24 2.64 -10.72 12.97
CA LYS A 24 1.67 -11.84 12.89
C LYS A 24 0.24 -11.43 12.52
N THR A 25 0.04 -10.26 11.90
CA THR A 25 -1.28 -9.85 11.41
C THR A 25 -1.56 -10.39 10.01
N THR A 26 -2.85 -10.45 9.65
CA THR A 26 -3.30 -10.95 8.36
C THR A 26 -3.85 -9.81 7.50
N PHE A 27 -3.15 -9.52 6.41
CA PHE A 27 -3.47 -8.50 5.39
C PHE A 27 -3.63 -9.11 4.00
N ASN A 28 -3.82 -10.43 3.89
CA ASN A 28 -3.92 -11.07 2.59
C ASN A 28 -5.09 -10.51 1.78
N TRP A 29 -4.87 -10.21 0.50
CA TRP A 29 -5.83 -9.53 -0.39
C TRP A 29 -6.17 -8.07 -0.02
N ALA A 30 -5.47 -7.46 0.95
CA ALA A 30 -5.68 -6.05 1.28
C ALA A 30 -5.17 -5.12 0.17
N ASP A 31 -5.77 -3.93 0.07
CA ASP A 31 -5.23 -2.82 -0.71
C ASP A 31 -4.54 -1.84 0.24
N LEU A 32 -3.20 -1.82 0.23
CA LEU A 32 -2.36 -0.86 0.96
C LEU A 32 -1.72 0.15 0.00
N SER A 33 -2.22 0.27 -1.24
CA SER A 33 -1.55 1.00 -2.33
C SER A 33 -1.32 2.50 -2.09
N GLU A 34 -2.01 3.10 -1.13
CA GLU A 34 -1.87 4.51 -0.74
C GLU A 34 -1.50 4.67 0.75
N SER A 35 -1.18 3.57 1.43
CA SER A 35 -0.92 3.57 2.86
C SER A 35 0.52 3.98 3.17
N ASP A 36 0.73 4.77 4.21
CA ASP A 36 2.06 5.07 4.74
C ASP A 36 2.52 3.91 5.63
N CYS A 37 3.37 3.06 5.08
CA CYS A 37 3.91 1.87 5.72
C CYS A 37 5.34 2.07 6.23
N GLN A 38 5.83 3.31 6.33
CA GLN A 38 7.20 3.57 6.74
C GLN A 38 7.44 3.10 8.17
N LYS A 39 8.57 2.42 8.40
CA LYS A 39 8.98 1.87 9.72
C LYS A 39 8.00 0.88 10.34
N VAL A 40 7.04 0.35 9.56
CA VAL A 40 6.13 -0.69 10.04
C VAL A 40 6.87 -1.99 10.26
N ASP A 41 6.50 -2.72 11.30
CA ASP A 41 6.96 -4.09 11.52
C ASP A 41 5.90 -5.10 11.06
N PHE A 42 6.03 -5.64 9.85
CA PHE A 42 5.18 -6.71 9.30
C PHE A 42 5.77 -8.12 9.54
N SER A 43 6.68 -8.28 10.50
CA SER A 43 7.32 -9.59 10.71
C SER A 43 6.28 -10.67 10.99
N GLU A 44 6.42 -11.83 10.34
CA GLU A 44 5.50 -12.96 10.41
C GLU A 44 4.05 -12.64 9.97
N ALA A 45 3.80 -11.48 9.33
CA ALA A 45 2.49 -11.14 8.79
C ALA A 45 2.19 -11.93 7.50
N ASN A 46 0.91 -12.02 7.16
CA ASN A 46 0.47 -12.52 5.86
C ASN A 46 0.09 -11.35 4.95
N LEU A 47 0.94 -11.07 3.95
CA LEU A 47 0.73 -10.07 2.89
C LEU A 47 0.52 -10.74 1.51
N SER A 48 0.06 -12.00 1.50
CA SER A 48 -0.18 -12.69 0.24
C SER A 48 -1.32 -12.02 -0.55
N ASN A 49 -1.13 -11.83 -1.86
CA ASN A 49 -2.08 -11.15 -2.75
C ASN A 49 -2.42 -9.70 -2.34
N THR A 50 -1.60 -9.06 -1.49
CA THR A 50 -1.77 -7.66 -1.09
C THR A 50 -1.30 -6.73 -2.20
N ILE A 51 -2.02 -5.62 -2.40
CA ILE A 51 -1.49 -4.48 -3.18
C ILE A 51 -0.69 -3.61 -2.22
N LEU A 52 0.63 -3.60 -2.36
CA LEU A 52 1.55 -2.82 -1.54
C LEU A 52 1.68 -1.39 -2.07
N PRO A 53 1.97 -0.41 -1.20
CA PRO A 53 2.27 0.93 -1.65
C PRO A 53 3.61 0.96 -2.41
N ASP A 54 3.94 2.11 -2.99
CA ASP A 54 5.26 2.30 -3.60
C ASP A 54 6.40 2.11 -2.57
N ILE A 55 7.62 1.94 -3.08
CA ILE A 55 8.78 1.64 -2.22
C ILE A 55 9.15 2.80 -1.29
N VAL A 56 8.79 4.04 -1.63
CA VAL A 56 9.06 5.23 -0.81
C VAL A 56 8.21 5.16 0.47
N MET A 57 6.94 4.75 0.33
CA MET A 57 6.01 4.52 1.44
C MET A 57 6.32 3.26 2.26
N MET A 58 7.32 2.46 1.86
CA MET A 58 7.80 1.28 2.59
C MET A 58 9.21 1.48 3.19
N LYS A 59 9.67 2.72 3.30
CA LYS A 59 11.00 3.00 3.87
C LYS A 59 11.11 2.47 5.29
N ASP A 60 12.20 1.76 5.57
CA ASP A 60 12.52 1.15 6.87
C ASP A 60 11.48 0.10 7.36
N THR A 61 10.58 -0.38 6.51
CA THR A 61 9.62 -1.46 6.83
C THR A 61 10.34 -2.78 7.07
N LYS A 62 9.92 -3.54 8.09
CA LYS A 62 10.45 -4.88 8.38
C LYS A 62 9.51 -5.95 7.82
N LEU A 63 10.08 -6.92 7.10
CA LEU A 63 9.36 -8.01 6.42
C LEU A 63 9.91 -9.39 6.82
N TYR A 64 10.41 -9.56 8.05
CA TYR A 64 11.02 -10.81 8.48
C TYR A 64 9.99 -11.94 8.54
N ARG A 65 10.21 -13.03 7.79
CA ARG A 65 9.28 -14.18 7.72
C ARG A 65 7.85 -13.80 7.29
N THR A 66 7.68 -12.68 6.60
CA THR A 66 6.38 -12.25 6.07
C THR A 66 6.02 -13.09 4.84
N ASP A 67 4.78 -13.55 4.75
CA ASP A 67 4.27 -14.21 3.55
C ASP A 67 4.00 -13.17 2.47
N LEU A 68 4.81 -13.21 1.41
CA LEU A 68 4.73 -12.37 0.22
C LEU A 68 4.43 -13.23 -1.01
N PHE A 69 3.49 -14.18 -0.90
CA PHE A 69 3.00 -14.90 -2.07
C PHE A 69 2.16 -13.96 -2.95
N ASN A 70 2.63 -13.68 -4.18
CA ASN A 70 1.93 -12.88 -5.19
C ASN A 70 1.52 -11.45 -4.75
N PRO A 71 2.39 -10.62 -4.16
CA PRO A 71 2.08 -9.23 -3.86
C PRO A 71 2.12 -8.42 -5.16
N ILE A 72 1.31 -7.37 -5.22
CA ILE A 72 1.34 -6.40 -6.32
C ILE A 72 1.95 -5.11 -5.77
N LEU A 73 3.06 -4.65 -6.35
CA LEU A 73 3.60 -3.33 -6.03
C LEU A 73 2.89 -2.27 -6.89
N LYS A 74 2.39 -1.21 -6.27
CA LYS A 74 1.92 -0.06 -7.05
C LYS A 74 3.12 0.54 -7.80
N ALA A 75 3.04 0.58 -9.13
CA ALA A 75 3.95 1.41 -9.91
C ALA A 75 3.72 2.87 -9.52
N GLU A 76 4.77 3.69 -9.48
CA GLU A 76 4.58 5.14 -9.46
C GLU A 76 3.58 5.47 -10.57
N ALA A 77 2.47 6.11 -10.22
CA ALA A 77 1.60 6.65 -11.24
C ALA A 77 2.47 7.66 -12.00
N GLU A 78 2.81 7.36 -13.26
CA GLU A 78 3.26 8.38 -14.18
C GLU A 78 2.29 9.55 -13.99
N SER A 79 2.82 10.72 -13.64
CA SER A 79 2.01 11.92 -13.55
C SER A 79 1.32 12.06 -14.90
N THR A 80 0.04 11.73 -14.97
CA THR A 80 -0.81 12.23 -16.03
C THR A 80 -0.84 13.73 -15.75
N GLU A 81 0.10 14.46 -16.35
CA GLU A 81 -0.10 15.87 -16.63
C GLU A 81 -1.47 15.92 -17.30
N GLU A 82 -2.48 16.39 -16.55
CA GLU A 82 -3.63 17.01 -17.15
C GLU A 82 -3.04 18.10 -18.03
N LYS A 83 -2.91 17.83 -19.34
CA LYS A 83 -2.64 18.87 -20.31
C LYS A 83 -3.78 19.85 -20.14
N ASP A 84 -3.48 20.97 -19.50
CA ASP A 84 -4.30 22.16 -19.45
C ASP A 84 -4.57 22.56 -20.90
N ILE A 85 -5.62 21.99 -21.47
CA ILE A 85 -6.20 22.41 -22.74
C ILE A 85 -7.13 23.58 -22.45
N SER A 86 -6.65 24.60 -21.75
CA SER A 86 -7.23 25.93 -21.88
C SER A 86 -7.13 26.28 -23.36
N PRO A 87 -8.25 26.39 -24.10
CA PRO A 87 -8.17 26.87 -25.46
C PRO A 87 -7.68 28.30 -25.34
N LEU A 88 -6.47 28.56 -25.86
CA LEU A 88 -5.99 29.88 -26.23
C LEU A 88 -7.17 30.67 -26.82
N ALA A 89 -7.77 31.54 -26.01
CA ALA A 89 -8.60 32.62 -26.49
C ALA A 89 -7.66 33.54 -27.24
N LYS A 90 -7.47 33.24 -28.54
CA LYS A 90 -6.79 34.09 -29.49
C LYS A 90 -7.53 35.43 -29.50
N ILE A 91 -6.77 36.48 -29.19
CA ILE A 91 -7.06 37.89 -29.53
C ILE A 91 -7.30 37.98 -31.04
#